data_AF-A7TTL1-F1
#
_entry.id   AF-A7TTL1-F1
#
_cell.length_a   1.000
_cell.length_b   1.000
_cell.length_c   1.000
_cell.angle_alpha   90.00
_cell.angle_beta   90.00
_cell.angle_gamma   90.00
#
_symmetry.space_group_name_H-M   'P 1'
#
loop_
_entity.id
_entity.type
_entity.pdbx_description
1 polymer ?
#
loop_
_entity_poly.entity_id
_entity_poly.type
_entity_poly.pdbx_seq_one_letter_code
_entity_poly.pdbx_strand_id
1 'polypeptide(L)'
;MNLFRIYLVFLANIINLLRVEAIQCAIYGNCGKKSLFGQELPCTVDAEFVPEVPNSETWGLVTELCGSQWGDKENLCCSKEQLVSLKKNLQKVESLIASCPACITNFKNLFCQFTCSPNQRDFVNVTRTQKSLKGNEVVAELDFFIDPDWASIFYDSCKNVKMSATNGYAMDLIGGGAKNYSSF
;
A
#
# COMPACT_ATOMS: atom_id res chain seq x y z
N MET A 1 -40.79 -18.29 -24.68
CA MET A 1 -39.48 -18.76 -24.18
C MET A 1 -38.30 -17.83 -24.52
N ASN A 2 -38.34 -17.08 -25.62
CA ASN A 2 -37.24 -16.17 -26.02
C ASN A 2 -37.21 -14.81 -25.29
N LEU A 3 -38.37 -14.23 -24.97
CA LEU A 3 -38.45 -12.94 -24.27
C LEU A 3 -37.81 -12.98 -22.86
N PHE A 4 -38.02 -14.06 -22.10
CA PHE A 4 -37.44 -14.23 -20.77
C PHE A 4 -35.92 -14.38 -20.79
N ARG A 5 -35.38 -15.10 -21.79
CA ARG A 5 -33.93 -15.22 -22.02
C ARG A 5 -33.30 -13.89 -22.41
N ILE A 6 -33.95 -13.11 -23.29
CA ILE A 6 -33.47 -11.78 -23.69
C ILE A 6 -33.44 -10.84 -22.48
N TYR A 7 -34.49 -10.86 -21.65
CA TYR A 7 -34.56 -10.04 -20.44
C TYR A 7 -33.46 -10.40 -19.41
N LEU A 8 -33.20 -11.69 -19.21
CA LEU A 8 -32.11 -12.15 -18.33
C LEU A 8 -30.72 -11.75 -18.84
N VAL A 9 -30.48 -11.81 -20.15
CA VAL A 9 -29.21 -11.36 -20.75
C VAL A 9 -29.05 -9.84 -20.60
N PHE A 10 -30.11 -9.06 -20.81
CA PHE A 10 -30.08 -7.61 -20.59
C PHE A 10 -29.81 -7.26 -19.12
N LEU A 11 -30.48 -7.93 -18.18
CA LEU A 11 -30.25 -7.74 -16.74
C LEU A 11 -28.82 -8.12 -16.33
N ALA A 12 -28.28 -9.24 -16.81
CA ALA A 12 -26.89 -9.65 -16.52
C ALA A 12 -25.86 -8.66 -17.07
N ASN A 13 -26.11 -8.06 -18.25
CA ASN A 13 -25.26 -7.01 -18.79
C ASN A 13 -25.35 -5.70 -17.98
N ILE A 14 -26.55 -5.33 -17.50
CA ILE A 14 -26.73 -4.17 -16.60
C ILE A 14 -26.03 -4.40 -15.25
N ILE A 15 -26.09 -5.61 -14.69
CA ILE A 15 -25.40 -5.96 -13.44
C ILE A 15 -23.86 -5.88 -13.61
N ASN A 16 -23.32 -6.33 -14.75
CA ASN A 16 -21.89 -6.17 -15.06
C ASN A 16 -21.49 -4.71 -15.25
N LEU A 17 -22.37 -3.86 -15.80
CA LEU A 17 -22.16 -2.41 -15.93
C LEU A 17 -22.26 -1.66 -14.59
N LEU A 18 -22.93 -2.25 -13.59
CA LEU A 18 -23.10 -1.71 -12.23
C LEU A 18 -22.16 -2.35 -11.21
N ARG A 19 -21.11 -3.05 -11.63
CA ARG A 19 -19.99 -3.37 -10.72
C ARG A 19 -19.30 -2.07 -10.35
N VAL A 20 -19.81 -1.42 -9.31
CA VAL A 20 -18.98 -0.60 -8.44
C VAL A 20 -17.93 -1.56 -7.90
N GLU A 21 -16.65 -1.36 -8.27
CA GLU A 21 -15.56 -2.04 -7.58
C GLU A 21 -15.68 -1.65 -6.11
N ALA A 22 -16.15 -2.59 -5.29
CA ALA A 22 -16.26 -2.36 -3.86
C ALA A 22 -14.84 -2.12 -3.33
N ILE A 23 -14.69 -1.11 -2.49
CA ILE A 23 -13.42 -0.84 -1.81
C ILE A 23 -13.12 -2.04 -0.91
N GLN A 24 -11.91 -2.55 -1.00
CA GLN A 24 -11.48 -3.76 -0.31
C GLN A 24 -10.19 -3.49 0.46
N CYS A 25 -10.34 -3.01 1.69
CA CYS A 25 -9.23 -2.78 2.62
C CYS A 25 -8.94 -4.05 3.42
N ALA A 26 -7.68 -4.44 3.52
CA ALA A 26 -7.21 -5.49 4.42
C ALA A 26 -6.85 -4.91 5.80
N ILE A 27 -6.28 -3.71 5.80
CA ILE A 27 -5.86 -2.97 6.96
C ILE A 27 -6.36 -1.51 6.90
N TYR A 28 -6.67 -0.92 8.04
CA TYR A 28 -7.07 0.49 8.13
C TYR A 28 -6.84 1.05 9.53
N GLY A 29 -6.29 2.26 9.63
CA GLY A 29 -5.95 2.90 10.90
C GLY A 29 -4.78 2.24 11.65
N ASN A 30 -4.49 2.77 12.84
CA ASN A 30 -3.43 2.28 13.72
C ASN A 30 -4.03 1.80 15.05
N CYS A 31 -3.78 0.55 15.44
CA CYS A 31 -4.41 -0.08 16.60
C CYS A 31 -3.49 -0.23 17.81
N GLY A 32 -2.26 0.28 17.76
CA GLY A 32 -1.35 0.32 18.90
C GLY A 32 0.01 -0.30 18.63
N LYS A 33 0.85 -0.24 19.65
CA LYS A 33 2.23 -0.76 19.63
C LYS A 33 2.33 -2.12 20.29
N LYS A 34 3.30 -2.92 19.85
CA LYS A 34 3.64 -4.18 20.53
C LYS A 34 4.63 -4.02 21.69
N SER A 35 5.42 -2.95 21.69
CA SER A 35 6.40 -2.64 22.73
C SER A 35 6.45 -1.12 22.98
N LEU A 36 7.00 -0.69 24.12
CA LEU A 36 7.04 0.74 24.51
C LEU A 36 7.73 1.61 23.45
N PHE A 37 8.81 1.10 22.86
CA PHE A 37 9.62 1.78 21.84
C PHE A 37 9.27 1.34 20.40
N GLY A 38 8.21 0.56 20.24
CA GLY A 38 7.74 0.08 18.94
C GLY A 38 7.05 1.17 18.11
N GLN A 39 6.85 0.86 16.83
CA GLN A 39 5.99 1.64 15.94
C GLN A 39 4.52 1.29 16.19
N GLU A 40 3.63 2.20 15.79
CA GLU A 40 2.21 1.90 15.67
C GLU A 40 2.00 0.83 14.60
N LEU A 41 1.15 -0.16 14.91
CA LEU A 41 0.83 -1.25 14.00
C LEU A 41 -0.59 -1.07 13.45
N PRO A 42 -0.82 -1.47 12.19
CA PRO A 42 -2.13 -1.33 11.57
C PRO A 42 -3.17 -2.24 12.22
N CYS A 43 -4.42 -1.80 12.18
CA CYS A 43 -5.57 -2.67 12.49
C CYS A 43 -5.84 -3.59 11.29
N THR A 44 -6.40 -4.78 11.56
CA THR A 44 -7.08 -5.57 10.53
C THR A 44 -8.53 -5.10 10.43
N VAL A 45 -9.13 -5.21 9.24
CA VAL A 45 -10.56 -4.96 9.02
C VAL A 45 -11.20 -6.15 8.29
N ASP A 46 -12.53 -6.25 8.31
CA ASP A 46 -13.29 -7.28 7.59
C ASP A 46 -13.60 -6.84 6.15
N ALA A 47 -14.26 -7.72 5.37
CA ALA A 47 -14.52 -7.48 3.96
C ALA A 47 -15.67 -6.48 3.74
N GLU A 48 -16.52 -6.31 4.75
CA GLU A 48 -17.65 -5.39 4.78
C GLU A 48 -17.25 -3.99 5.25
N PHE A 49 -16.01 -3.80 5.71
CA PHE A 49 -15.50 -2.54 6.21
C PHE A 49 -15.56 -1.44 5.15
N VAL A 50 -16.09 -0.29 5.56
CA VAL A 50 -16.16 0.92 4.75
C VAL A 50 -15.19 1.96 5.34
N PRO A 51 -14.14 2.37 4.62
CA PRO A 51 -13.22 3.40 5.11
C PRO A 51 -13.90 4.77 5.15
N GLU A 52 -13.31 5.68 5.93
CA GLU A 52 -13.75 7.08 5.93
C GLU A 52 -13.43 7.74 4.59
N VAL A 53 -14.36 8.57 4.09
CA VAL A 53 -14.11 9.37 2.88
C VAL A 53 -13.00 10.39 3.18
N PRO A 54 -11.88 10.39 2.44
CA PRO A 54 -10.77 11.27 2.76
C PRO A 54 -11.15 12.74 2.55
N ASN A 55 -10.84 13.58 3.54
CA ASN A 55 -11.01 15.03 3.42
C ASN A 55 -9.90 15.67 2.56
N SER A 56 -10.05 16.96 2.26
CA SER A 56 -9.12 17.72 1.40
C SER A 56 -7.67 17.70 1.92
N GLU A 57 -7.47 17.72 3.23
CA GLU A 57 -6.14 17.64 3.83
C GLU A 57 -5.49 16.27 3.58
N THR A 58 -6.27 15.20 3.75
CA THR A 58 -5.83 13.82 3.52
C THR A 58 -5.48 13.62 2.05
N TRP A 59 -6.31 14.11 1.12
CA TRP A 59 -6.02 14.09 -0.31
C TRP A 59 -4.78 14.90 -0.69
N GLY A 60 -4.56 16.05 -0.03
CA GLY A 60 -3.34 16.83 -0.20
C GLY A 60 -2.09 16.04 0.18
N LEU A 61 -2.13 15.33 1.32
CA LEU A 61 -1.03 14.47 1.75
C LEU A 61 -0.77 13.29 0.80
N VAL A 62 -1.82 12.63 0.30
CA VAL A 62 -1.67 11.56 -0.69
C VAL A 62 -1.04 12.09 -1.97
N THR A 63 -1.52 13.22 -2.48
CA THR A 63 -0.99 13.79 -3.73
C THR A 63 0.47 14.20 -3.59
N GLU A 64 0.84 14.82 -2.46
CA GLU A 64 2.21 15.19 -2.13
C GLU A 64 3.13 13.96 -2.04
N LEU A 65 2.67 12.91 -1.36
CA LEU A 65 3.51 11.75 -1.02
C LEU A 65 3.55 10.69 -2.13
N CYS A 66 2.40 10.37 -2.70
CA CYS A 66 2.18 9.26 -3.60
C CYS A 66 2.11 9.68 -5.07
N GLY A 67 1.93 10.98 -5.34
CA GLY A 67 1.89 11.56 -6.68
C GLY A 67 0.48 11.82 -7.22
N SER A 68 0.40 12.59 -8.31
CA SER A 68 -0.86 13.06 -8.90
C SER A 68 -1.73 11.95 -9.49
N GLN A 69 -1.17 10.78 -9.78
CA GLN A 69 -1.93 9.62 -10.29
C GLN A 69 -2.96 9.09 -9.29
N TRP A 70 -2.89 9.52 -8.03
CA TRP A 70 -3.88 9.21 -7.00
C TRP A 70 -5.06 10.19 -6.97
N GLY A 71 -5.02 11.29 -7.72
CA GLY A 71 -6.02 12.35 -7.68
C GLY A 71 -7.41 11.95 -8.21
N ASP A 72 -7.49 10.90 -9.03
CA ASP A 72 -8.75 10.39 -9.60
C ASP A 72 -9.40 9.30 -8.72
N LYS A 73 -8.80 8.95 -7.58
CA LYS A 73 -9.37 7.97 -6.65
C LYS A 73 -10.40 8.65 -5.76
N GLU A 74 -11.51 7.96 -5.48
CA GLU A 74 -12.57 8.47 -4.61
C GLU A 74 -12.41 8.03 -3.15
N ASN A 75 -11.68 6.93 -2.92
CA ASN A 75 -11.53 6.28 -1.61
C ASN A 75 -10.12 5.74 -1.40
N LEU A 76 -9.75 5.53 -0.14
CA LEU A 76 -8.43 5.05 0.29
C LEU A 76 -8.56 4.02 1.41
N CYS A 77 -7.65 3.06 1.43
CA CYS A 77 -7.52 2.12 2.55
C CYS A 77 -6.53 2.58 3.62
N CYS A 78 -6.43 3.89 3.85
CA CYS A 78 -5.57 4.44 4.89
C CYS A 78 -6.17 5.67 5.57
N SER A 79 -5.91 5.81 6.87
CA SER A 79 -6.22 7.02 7.61
C SER A 79 -5.13 8.09 7.42
N LYS A 80 -5.45 9.34 7.78
CA LYS A 80 -4.48 10.44 7.80
C LYS A 80 -3.25 10.11 8.65
N GLU A 81 -3.42 9.48 9.82
CA GLU A 81 -2.33 9.11 10.73
C GLU A 81 -1.40 8.06 10.13
N GLN A 82 -1.96 7.10 9.36
CA GLN A 82 -1.16 6.14 8.60
C GLN A 82 -0.35 6.84 7.51
N LEU A 83 -0.93 7.80 6.79
CA LEU A 83 -0.21 8.60 5.80
C LEU A 83 0.92 9.43 6.41
N VAL A 84 0.69 10.07 7.56
CA VAL A 84 1.73 10.82 8.29
C VAL A 84 2.86 9.89 8.72
N SER A 85 2.53 8.69 9.21
CA SER A 85 3.51 7.68 9.60
C SER A 85 4.29 7.17 8.40
N LEU A 86 3.61 6.94 7.28
CA LEU A 86 4.20 6.53 6.01
C LEU A 86 5.19 7.61 5.51
N LYS A 87 4.78 8.89 5.47
CA LYS A 87 5.65 10.02 5.10
C LYS A 87 6.93 10.03 5.93
N LYS A 88 6.80 9.91 7.25
CA LYS A 88 7.96 9.89 8.18
C LYS A 88 8.89 8.71 7.92
N ASN A 89 8.36 7.54 7.56
CA ASN A 89 9.16 6.36 7.27
C ASN A 89 9.85 6.46 5.91
N LEU A 90 9.14 6.92 4.88
CA LEU A 90 9.68 7.12 3.54
C LEU A 90 10.80 8.16 3.54
N GLN A 91 10.66 9.26 4.27
CA GLN A 91 11.70 10.29 4.40
C GLN A 91 13.06 9.74 4.88
N LYS A 92 13.07 8.72 5.73
CA LYS A 92 14.32 8.08 6.18
C LYS A 92 15.05 7.42 5.00
N VAL A 93 14.30 6.71 4.17
CA VAL A 93 14.84 5.98 3.01
C VAL A 93 15.17 6.92 1.86
N GLU A 94 14.36 7.95 1.62
CA GLU A 94 14.56 8.93 0.55
C GLU A 94 15.97 9.53 0.57
N SER A 95 16.51 9.83 1.76
CA SER A 95 17.88 10.35 1.88
C SER A 95 18.97 9.38 1.37
N LEU A 96 18.72 8.07 1.41
CA LEU A 96 19.65 7.03 0.98
C LEU A 96 19.62 6.83 -0.55
N ILE A 97 18.45 7.03 -1.16
CA ILE A 97 18.20 6.84 -2.60
C ILE A 97 18.01 8.15 -3.36
N ALA A 98 18.33 9.29 -2.74
CA ALA A 98 18.09 10.64 -3.25
C ALA A 98 18.73 10.91 -4.64
N SER A 99 19.80 10.20 -4.98
CA SER A 99 20.52 10.34 -6.24
C SER A 99 19.76 9.77 -7.45
N CYS A 100 18.70 8.99 -7.24
CA CYS A 100 17.92 8.39 -8.32
C CYS A 100 16.41 8.64 -8.14
N PRO A 101 15.84 9.61 -8.89
CA PRO A 101 14.41 9.91 -8.84
C PRO A 101 13.51 8.71 -9.17
N ALA A 102 13.91 7.84 -10.12
CA ALA A 102 13.13 6.67 -10.48
C ALA A 102 12.97 5.68 -9.31
N CYS A 103 14.07 5.42 -8.58
CA CYS A 103 14.02 4.58 -7.37
C CYS A 103 13.09 5.19 -6.33
N ILE A 104 13.19 6.51 -6.08
CA ILE A 104 12.31 7.21 -5.13
C ILE A 104 10.84 7.07 -5.53
N THR A 105 10.51 7.35 -6.79
CA THR A 105 9.14 7.28 -7.29
C THR A 105 8.57 5.85 -7.16
N ASN A 106 9.33 4.84 -7.57
CA ASN A 106 8.88 3.45 -7.48
C ASN A 106 8.76 2.97 -6.03
N PHE A 107 9.68 3.38 -5.15
CA PHE A 107 9.65 3.08 -3.72
C PHE A 107 8.46 3.72 -3.02
N LYS A 108 8.18 5.00 -3.28
CA LYS A 108 6.98 5.66 -2.79
C LYS A 108 5.73 4.96 -3.30
N ASN A 109 5.67 4.66 -4.60
CA ASN A 109 4.51 4.00 -5.20
C ASN A 109 4.26 2.62 -4.57
N LEU A 110 5.30 1.82 -4.30
CA LEU A 110 5.17 0.52 -3.62
C LEU A 110 4.41 0.65 -2.31
N PHE A 111 4.91 1.52 -1.42
CA PHE A 111 4.34 1.66 -0.08
C PHE A 111 3.02 2.41 -0.08
N CYS A 112 2.79 3.32 -1.02
CA CYS A 112 1.49 3.95 -1.22
C CYS A 112 0.43 2.94 -1.67
N GLN A 113 0.74 2.06 -2.62
CA GLN A 113 -0.16 0.97 -3.03
C GLN A 113 -0.43 0.02 -1.87
N PHE A 114 0.62 -0.45 -1.21
CA PHE A 114 0.51 -1.30 -0.03
C PHE A 114 -0.38 -0.71 1.07
N THR A 115 -0.23 0.60 1.35
CA THR A 115 -0.88 1.23 2.50
C THR A 115 -2.29 1.74 2.17
N CYS A 116 -2.49 2.33 0.99
CA CYS A 116 -3.65 3.19 0.71
C CYS A 116 -4.50 2.75 -0.48
N SER A 117 -4.09 1.75 -1.26
CA SER A 117 -4.85 1.33 -2.44
C SER A 117 -6.29 0.96 -2.06
N PRO A 118 -7.32 1.42 -2.80
CA PRO A 118 -8.70 1.01 -2.55
C PRO A 118 -8.94 -0.48 -2.82
N ASN A 119 -8.04 -1.15 -3.54
CA ASN A 119 -8.14 -2.56 -3.91
C ASN A 119 -7.11 -3.42 -3.12
N GLN A 120 -6.78 -3.00 -1.89
CA GLN A 120 -5.68 -3.57 -1.10
C GLN A 120 -5.77 -5.09 -0.90
N ARG A 121 -6.97 -5.67 -0.76
CA ARG A 121 -7.14 -7.13 -0.59
C ARG A 121 -6.74 -7.96 -1.80
N ASP A 122 -6.62 -7.36 -2.99
CA ASP A 122 -6.15 -8.07 -4.18
C ASP A 122 -4.70 -8.56 -4.03
N PHE A 123 -3.94 -7.90 -3.15
CA PHE A 123 -2.51 -8.17 -2.99
C PHE A 123 -1.99 -8.13 -1.55
N VAL A 124 -2.79 -7.74 -0.55
CA VAL A 124 -2.42 -7.84 0.87
C VAL A 124 -3.35 -8.81 1.58
N ASN A 125 -2.78 -9.85 2.19
CA ASN A 125 -3.51 -10.84 2.98
C ASN A 125 -2.98 -10.91 4.40
N VAL A 126 -3.78 -10.54 5.40
CA VAL A 126 -3.38 -10.66 6.82
C VAL A 126 -3.43 -12.14 7.23
N THR A 127 -2.28 -12.72 7.56
CA THR A 127 -2.16 -14.14 7.91
C THR A 127 -2.16 -14.36 9.42
N ARG A 128 -1.71 -13.38 10.20
CA ARG A 128 -1.72 -13.45 11.66
C ARG A 128 -1.93 -12.10 12.31
N THR A 129 -2.76 -12.08 13.34
CA THR A 129 -2.95 -10.95 14.23
C THR A 129 -2.35 -11.21 15.61
N GLN A 130 -2.18 -10.15 16.40
CA GLN A 130 -1.77 -10.24 17.80
C GLN A 130 -2.37 -9.09 18.61
N LYS A 131 -2.21 -9.14 19.94
CA LYS A 131 -2.62 -8.05 20.82
C LYS A 131 -1.53 -7.00 21.01
N SER A 132 -1.90 -5.73 20.89
CA SER A 132 -1.07 -4.57 21.24
C SER A 132 -0.98 -4.39 22.77
N LEU A 133 -0.12 -3.49 23.25
CA LEU A 133 -0.02 -3.12 24.66
C LEU A 133 -1.34 -2.60 25.26
N LYS A 134 -2.25 -2.10 24.40
CA LYS A 134 -3.57 -1.59 24.79
C LYS A 134 -4.68 -2.66 24.68
N GLY A 135 -4.36 -3.89 24.29
CA GLY A 135 -5.34 -4.97 24.13
C GLY A 135 -6.10 -4.97 22.79
N ASN A 136 -5.82 -4.04 21.89
CA ASN A 136 -6.40 -4.03 20.54
C ASN A 136 -5.75 -5.10 19.67
N GLU A 137 -6.49 -5.59 18.69
CA GLU A 137 -5.95 -6.45 17.65
C GLU A 137 -5.13 -5.63 16.64
N VAL A 138 -3.92 -6.09 16.35
CA VAL A 138 -2.99 -5.49 15.39
C VAL A 138 -2.43 -6.57 14.49
N VAL A 139 -2.04 -6.20 13.27
CA VAL A 139 -1.41 -7.14 12.34
C VAL A 139 -0.03 -7.55 12.87
N ALA A 140 0.24 -8.86 12.84
CA ALA A 140 1.52 -9.45 13.20
C ALA A 140 2.28 -9.94 11.97
N GLU A 141 1.58 -10.61 11.06
CA GLU A 141 2.10 -11.09 9.78
C GLU A 141 1.05 -10.93 8.68
N LEU A 142 1.54 -10.77 7.46
CA LEU A 142 0.75 -10.68 6.24
C LEU A 142 1.58 -11.18 5.07
N ASP A 143 0.89 -11.59 4.02
CA ASP A 143 1.47 -11.81 2.69
C ASP A 143 1.21 -10.58 1.82
N PHE A 144 2.21 -10.21 1.02
CA PHE A 144 2.11 -9.15 0.03
C PHE A 144 2.49 -9.71 -1.34
N PHE A 145 1.51 -9.75 -2.25
CA PHE A 145 1.66 -10.31 -3.58
C PHE A 145 2.02 -9.21 -4.58
N ILE A 146 3.12 -9.38 -5.31
CA ILE A 146 3.60 -8.40 -6.28
C ILE A 146 3.79 -9.09 -7.63
N ASP A 147 3.38 -8.42 -8.69
CA ASP A 147 3.67 -8.85 -10.06
C ASP A 147 5.19 -8.94 -10.28
N PRO A 148 5.72 -10.07 -10.78
CA PRO A 148 7.16 -10.26 -10.94
C PRO A 148 7.83 -9.24 -11.88
N ASP A 149 7.13 -8.81 -12.94
CA ASP A 149 7.68 -7.83 -13.88
C ASP A 149 7.79 -6.46 -13.20
N TRP A 150 6.75 -6.07 -12.45
CA TRP A 150 6.77 -4.86 -11.65
C TRP A 150 7.85 -4.91 -10.55
N ALA A 151 8.00 -6.04 -9.86
CA ALA A 151 9.03 -6.24 -8.84
C ALA A 151 10.45 -6.13 -9.43
N SER A 152 10.66 -6.67 -10.63
CA SER A 152 11.92 -6.54 -11.37
C SER A 152 12.20 -5.08 -11.74
N ILE A 153 11.21 -4.34 -12.26
CA ILE A 153 11.34 -2.92 -12.58
C ILE A 153 11.68 -2.10 -11.34
N PHE A 154 11.00 -2.36 -10.22
CA PHE A 154 11.28 -1.72 -8.94
C PHE A 154 12.72 -1.98 -8.51
N TYR A 155 13.16 -3.24 -8.46
CA TYR A 155 14.52 -3.59 -8.03
C TYR A 155 15.57 -2.96 -8.94
N ASP A 156 15.39 -3.04 -10.26
CA ASP A 156 16.32 -2.51 -11.25
C ASP A 156 16.45 -0.99 -11.18
N SER A 157 15.39 -0.29 -10.77
CA SER A 157 15.45 1.16 -10.54
C SER A 157 16.35 1.54 -9.36
N CYS A 158 16.59 0.63 -8.41
CA CYS A 158 17.34 0.89 -7.18
C CYS A 158 18.69 0.18 -7.07
N LYS A 159 18.92 -0.94 -7.75
CA LYS A 159 20.09 -1.83 -7.54
C LYS A 159 21.46 -1.16 -7.68
N ASN A 160 21.58 -0.14 -8.52
CA ASN A 160 22.84 0.56 -8.78
C ASN A 160 22.93 1.92 -8.08
N VAL A 161 21.94 2.28 -7.26
CA VAL A 161 21.90 3.57 -6.57
C VAL A 161 22.96 3.59 -5.48
N LYS A 162 23.81 4.61 -5.51
CA LYS A 162 24.85 4.85 -4.49
C LYS A 162 24.41 5.92 -3.51
N MET A 163 24.69 5.67 -2.23
CA MET A 163 24.47 6.64 -1.17
C MET A 163 25.53 7.74 -1.24
N SER A 164 25.09 9.00 -1.28
CA SER A 164 25.97 10.16 -1.42
C SER A 164 27.01 10.29 -0.31
N ALA A 165 26.68 9.83 0.91
CA ALA A 165 27.55 9.97 2.08
C ALA A 165 28.70 8.95 2.15
N THR A 166 28.52 7.75 1.60
CA THR A 166 29.44 6.63 1.82
C THR A 166 29.94 5.98 0.53
N ASN A 167 29.36 6.30 -0.63
CA ASN A 167 29.63 5.66 -1.92
C ASN A 167 29.31 4.15 -1.96
N GLY A 168 28.66 3.60 -0.91
CA GLY A 168 28.11 2.25 -0.88
C GLY A 168 26.78 2.16 -1.63
N TYR A 169 26.37 0.95 -2.01
CA TYR A 169 25.07 0.73 -2.66
C TYR A 169 23.94 0.87 -1.64
N ALA A 170 22.88 1.59 -2.00
CA ALA A 170 21.73 1.78 -1.12
C ALA A 170 21.05 0.44 -0.80
N MET A 171 20.97 -0.46 -1.77
CA MET A 171 20.34 -1.79 -1.63
C MET A 171 21.09 -2.73 -0.66
N ASP A 172 22.37 -2.48 -0.38
CA ASP A 172 23.07 -3.23 0.67
C ASP A 172 22.46 -2.96 2.06
N LEU A 173 21.91 -1.76 2.26
CA LEU A 173 21.26 -1.36 3.50
C LEU A 173 19.75 -1.60 3.46
N ILE A 174 19.06 -1.08 2.44
CA ILE A 174 17.58 -1.12 2.40
C ILE A 174 17.03 -2.43 1.85
N GLY A 175 17.81 -3.16 1.05
CA GLY A 175 17.43 -4.44 0.48
C GLY A 175 18.13 -5.63 1.11
N GLY A 176 18.81 -5.44 2.25
CA GLY A 176 19.49 -6.52 2.97
C GLY A 176 20.55 -7.28 2.15
N GLY A 177 21.14 -6.65 1.13
CA GLY A 177 22.10 -7.28 0.23
C GLY A 177 21.47 -8.16 -0.87
N ALA A 178 20.18 -7.99 -1.15
CA ALA A 178 19.48 -8.66 -2.24
C ALA A 178 20.18 -8.44 -3.59
N LYS A 179 20.39 -9.53 -4.33
CA LYS A 179 21.04 -9.53 -5.67
C LYS A 179 20.04 -9.62 -6.84
N ASN A 180 18.76 -9.77 -6.53
CA ASN A 180 17.65 -9.85 -7.48
C ASN A 180 16.35 -9.49 -6.76
N TYR A 181 15.26 -9.27 -7.52
CA TYR A 181 13.97 -8.85 -6.97
C TYR A 181 13.31 -9.89 -6.05
N SER A 182 13.56 -11.19 -6.25
CA SER A 182 12.94 -12.25 -5.45
C SER A 182 13.58 -12.46 -4.08
N SER A 183 14.81 -11.96 -3.92
CA SER A 183 15.55 -11.95 -2.66
C SER A 183 15.46 -10.61 -1.93
N PHE A 184 14.74 -9.65 -2.52
CA PHE A 184 14.45 -8.35 -1.94
C PHE A 184 13.20 -8.41 -1.08
#